data_AF-A0A445EPN2-F1
#
_entry.id   AF-A0A445EPN2-F1
#
_cell.length_a   1.000
_cell.length_b   1.000
_cell.length_c   1.000
_cell.angle_alpha   90.00
_cell.angle_beta   90.00
_cell.angle_gamma   90.00
#
_symmetry.space_group_name_H-M   'P 1'
#
loop_
_entity.id
_entity.type
_entity.pdbx_description
1 polymer ?
#
loop_
_entity_poly.entity_id
_entity_poly.type
_entity_poly.pdbx_seq_one_letter_code
_entity_poly.pdbx_strand_id
1 'polypeptide(L)'
;MERFCNVSELPRDVWVAIAIKVATTSIEDLCRFRMTCCVARDVGDDDNVLRMVAIPPPHQLNWVWIRDPIRRRFFERCIEIGHPELLFRKALRELYIRRNHAVGWQMLQNAARNGLDAAKYALSMELLLRRDDRDAKKEGLELFRALEAGNLLPACYSSCFAVLTISWPDEVQMPAKGEEHTICDSTRCMTRGHMGLLYDYRRRAAERGSIHGVRGVNHIRCIRCRADYEVELQGEEMYRPTGPANLPHDVWTLIAGRTAAQSVRDLCSLRMSCTAACNAGDEDFVYRCVNIPIWDQRWWSVSPMHHPGRNFLARCRQSGHVEVLFRYTVSDLFLGGCRFAGMETMHVVAAQGHSAAQYIVAMMLMLRDDAESKNKGLQTFRWLEVAGALTKCKLVFRGVVQGTWRHLRRVPRLNEENQVCSSHACPTRGNMGAIYRHQRYGRGWDVNDGDGGAGHIPCVHCRADYELILFVHLFD
;
A
#
# COMPACT_ATOMS: atom_id res chain seq x y z
N MET A 1 -19.51 30.90 -31.64
CA MET A 1 -18.82 29.72 -31.08
C MET A 1 -17.57 30.21 -30.38
N GLU A 2 -17.66 30.18 -29.05
CA GLU A 2 -16.61 29.94 -28.05
C GLU A 2 -15.26 30.67 -28.20
N ARG A 3 -15.17 31.81 -27.50
CA ARG A 3 -13.91 32.33 -26.97
C ARG A 3 -13.36 31.35 -25.95
N PHE A 4 -12.24 30.71 -26.25
CA PHE A 4 -11.42 30.05 -25.23
C PHE A 4 -10.92 31.12 -24.25
N CYS A 5 -11.34 31.03 -22.98
CA CYS A 5 -10.83 31.88 -21.91
C CYS A 5 -9.33 31.59 -21.70
N ASN A 6 -8.49 32.59 -21.94
CA ASN A 6 -7.08 32.56 -21.57
C ASN A 6 -6.97 32.60 -20.04
N VAL A 7 -6.66 31.48 -19.42
CA VAL A 7 -6.44 31.34 -17.96
C VAL A 7 -5.29 32.24 -17.45
N SER A 8 -4.55 32.91 -18.33
CA SER A 8 -3.46 33.86 -18.02
C SER A 8 -3.89 35.25 -17.54
N GLU A 9 -5.17 35.54 -17.31
CA GLU A 9 -5.67 36.88 -16.91
C GLU A 9 -5.87 37.07 -15.39
N LEU A 10 -5.71 36.03 -14.56
CA LEU A 10 -5.88 36.18 -13.12
C LEU A 10 -4.68 36.91 -12.48
N PRO A 11 -4.93 37.88 -11.58
CA PRO A 11 -3.89 38.49 -10.74
C PRO A 11 -3.08 37.44 -9.94
N ARG A 12 -1.79 37.71 -9.70
CA ARG A 12 -0.86 36.76 -9.05
C ARG A 12 -1.32 36.35 -7.64
N ASP A 13 -1.90 37.26 -6.89
CA ASP A 13 -2.47 37.03 -5.56
C ASP A 13 -3.64 36.03 -5.61
N VAL A 14 -4.48 36.08 -6.64
CA VAL A 14 -5.55 35.09 -6.86
C VAL A 14 -4.94 33.71 -7.15
N TRP A 15 -3.89 33.64 -7.97
CA TRP A 15 -3.16 32.40 -8.19
C TRP A 15 -2.56 31.83 -6.91
N VAL A 16 -1.95 32.68 -6.07
CA VAL A 16 -1.38 32.26 -4.77
C VAL A 16 -2.47 31.71 -3.87
N ALA A 17 -3.62 32.38 -3.79
CA ALA A 17 -4.75 31.90 -2.99
C ALA A 17 -5.26 30.53 -3.46
N ILE A 18 -5.36 30.31 -4.78
CA ILE A 18 -5.72 29.02 -5.37
C ILE A 18 -4.66 27.96 -5.00
N ALA A 19 -3.38 28.28 -5.17
CA ALA A 19 -2.29 27.36 -4.88
C ALA A 19 -2.23 26.99 -3.39
N ILE A 20 -2.43 27.93 -2.47
CA ILE A 20 -2.55 27.64 -1.03
C ILE A 20 -3.74 26.72 -0.77
N LYS A 21 -4.89 26.97 -1.41
CA LYS A 21 -6.08 26.13 -1.24
C LYS A 21 -5.84 24.70 -1.74
N VAL A 22 -5.14 24.55 -2.86
CA VAL A 22 -4.76 23.25 -3.43
C VAL A 22 -3.68 22.55 -2.58
N ALA A 23 -2.69 23.31 -2.10
CA ALA A 23 -1.62 22.79 -1.26
C ALA A 23 -2.17 22.24 0.07
N THR A 24 -3.12 22.96 0.68
CA THR A 24 -3.76 22.56 1.95
C THR A 24 -4.72 21.37 1.83
N THR A 25 -5.09 20.94 0.61
CA THR A 25 -5.89 19.71 0.41
C THR A 25 -5.02 18.48 0.22
N SER A 26 -4.01 18.56 -0.65
CA SER A 26 -3.13 17.42 -0.94
C SER A 26 -1.86 17.84 -1.66
N ILE A 27 -0.72 17.27 -1.26
CA ILE A 27 0.54 17.35 -2.00
C ILE A 27 0.41 16.84 -3.44
N GLU A 28 -0.46 15.85 -3.69
CA GLU A 28 -0.68 15.33 -5.05
C GLU A 28 -1.40 16.35 -5.94
N ASP A 29 -2.38 17.06 -5.38
CA ASP A 29 -3.12 18.09 -6.12
C ASP A 29 -2.23 19.29 -6.41
N LEU A 30 -1.34 19.67 -5.47
CA LEU A 30 -0.34 20.70 -5.76
C LEU A 30 0.60 20.28 -6.90
N CYS A 31 1.05 19.02 -6.92
CA CYS A 31 1.84 18.50 -8.03
C CYS A 31 1.07 18.56 -9.36
N ARG A 32 -0.23 18.17 -9.38
CA ARG A 32 -1.06 18.28 -10.60
C ARG A 32 -1.24 19.73 -11.03
N PHE A 33 -1.51 20.62 -10.08
CA PHE A 33 -1.66 22.06 -10.32
C PHE A 33 -0.42 22.68 -10.95
N ARG A 34 0.78 22.36 -10.43
CA ARG A 34 2.06 22.83 -10.98
C ARG A 34 2.31 22.38 -12.42
N MET A 35 1.66 21.31 -12.88
CA MET A 35 1.81 20.80 -14.25
C MET A 35 0.83 21.45 -15.25
N THR A 36 -0.09 22.30 -14.79
CA THR A 36 -1.13 22.88 -15.67
C THR A 36 -0.63 24.02 -16.54
N CYS A 37 0.17 24.95 -16.00
CA CYS A 37 0.76 26.07 -16.73
C CYS A 37 1.98 26.66 -16.01
N CYS A 38 2.72 27.55 -16.67
CA CYS A 38 3.89 28.21 -16.09
C CYS A 38 3.55 29.01 -14.82
N VAL A 39 2.46 29.79 -14.83
CA VAL A 39 2.04 30.59 -13.67
C VAL A 39 1.70 29.69 -12.47
N ALA A 40 0.96 28.60 -12.70
CA ALA A 40 0.63 27.64 -11.65
C ALA A 40 1.86 26.91 -11.10
N ARG A 41 2.86 26.64 -11.94
CA ARG A 41 4.15 26.11 -11.51
C ARG A 41 4.89 27.11 -10.62
N ASP A 42 5.05 28.35 -11.10
CA ASP A 42 5.82 29.40 -10.42
C ASP A 42 5.18 29.77 -9.07
N VAL A 43 3.86 29.82 -9.02
CA VAL A 43 3.12 30.07 -7.77
C VAL A 43 3.09 28.83 -6.88
N GLY A 44 3.02 27.63 -7.45
CA GLY A 44 3.10 26.38 -6.67
C GLY A 44 4.47 26.14 -6.03
N ASP A 45 5.51 26.82 -6.52
CA ASP A 45 6.86 26.84 -5.96
C ASP A 45 7.10 28.04 -5.01
N ASP A 46 6.09 28.88 -4.77
CA ASP A 46 6.16 29.99 -3.81
C ASP A 46 6.30 29.47 -2.37
N ASP A 47 7.25 30.04 -1.62
CA ASP A 47 7.56 29.58 -0.26
C ASP A 47 6.34 29.62 0.68
N ASN A 48 5.40 30.56 0.48
CA ASN A 48 4.18 30.63 1.27
C ASN A 48 3.23 29.47 0.97
N VAL A 49 3.19 29.00 -0.28
CA VAL A 49 2.40 27.83 -0.69
C VAL A 49 3.04 26.58 -0.12
N LEU A 50 4.35 26.42 -0.30
CA LEU A 50 5.10 25.26 0.18
C LEU A 50 4.99 25.08 1.70
N ARG A 51 4.96 26.18 2.47
CA ARG A 51 4.79 26.13 3.93
C ARG A 51 3.41 25.61 4.39
N MET A 52 2.42 25.65 3.50
CA MET A 52 1.01 25.31 3.79
C MET A 52 0.60 23.94 3.22
N VAL A 53 1.53 23.19 2.64
CA VAL A 53 1.23 21.90 2.01
C VAL A 53 0.72 20.90 3.04
N ALA A 54 -0.38 20.24 2.72
CA ALA A 54 -0.88 19.12 3.50
C ALA A 54 0.06 17.93 3.35
N ILE A 55 0.86 17.68 4.40
CA ILE A 55 1.75 16.52 4.48
C ILE A 55 0.93 15.32 4.96
N PRO A 56 0.88 14.22 4.19
CA PRO A 56 0.16 13.03 4.62
C PRO A 56 0.73 12.49 5.95
N PRO A 57 -0.11 11.82 6.76
CA PRO A 57 0.36 11.10 7.95
C PRO A 57 1.53 10.16 7.62
N PRO A 58 2.42 9.85 8.58
CA PRO A 58 3.57 8.98 8.32
C PRO A 58 3.22 7.63 7.67
N HIS A 59 2.08 7.02 8.05
CA HIS A 59 1.61 5.76 7.48
C HIS A 59 1.11 5.87 6.01
N GLN A 60 0.83 7.08 5.53
CA GLN A 60 0.40 7.36 4.15
C GLN A 60 1.54 7.89 3.27
N LEU A 61 2.65 8.34 3.88
CA LEU A 61 3.88 8.68 3.17
C LEU A 61 4.52 7.39 2.64
N ASN A 62 4.18 7.08 1.40
CA ASN A 62 4.77 5.99 0.64
C ASN A 62 6.32 6.01 0.71
N TRP A 63 6.97 4.87 0.93
CA TRP A 63 8.44 4.73 0.97
C TRP A 63 9.16 5.30 -0.27
N VAL A 64 8.42 5.46 -1.38
CA VAL A 64 8.83 6.11 -2.63
C VAL A 64 9.23 7.59 -2.45
N TRP A 65 8.59 8.33 -1.53
CA TRP A 65 8.84 9.77 -1.31
C TRP A 65 10.24 10.06 -0.77
N ILE A 66 10.87 9.11 -0.07
CA ILE A 66 12.21 9.25 0.52
C ILE A 66 13.31 8.87 -0.49
N ARG A 67 13.01 7.99 -1.46
CA ARG A 67 13.97 7.48 -2.46
C ARG A 67 13.96 8.25 -3.78
N ASP A 68 12.89 8.95 -4.12
CA ASP A 68 12.82 9.77 -5.32
C ASP A 68 13.59 11.10 -5.14
N PRO A 69 14.59 11.41 -5.98
CA PRO A 69 15.44 12.59 -5.80
C PRO A 69 14.68 13.92 -6.00
N ILE A 70 13.61 13.94 -6.80
CA ILE A 70 12.83 15.16 -7.06
C ILE A 70 11.94 15.47 -5.85
N ARG A 71 11.24 14.46 -5.33
CA ARG A 71 10.41 14.56 -4.13
C ARG A 71 11.24 14.82 -2.88
N ARG A 72 12.44 14.21 -2.78
CA ARG A 72 13.37 14.50 -1.69
C ARG A 72 13.73 15.99 -1.67
N ARG A 73 14.13 16.55 -2.83
CA ARG A 73 14.42 17.99 -2.95
C ARG A 73 13.22 18.86 -2.57
N PHE A 74 12.00 18.44 -2.91
CA PHE A 74 10.79 19.13 -2.49
C PHE A 74 10.63 19.17 -0.97
N PHE A 75 10.77 18.03 -0.27
CA PHE A 75 10.67 18.01 1.19
C PHE A 75 11.84 18.73 1.87
N GLU A 76 13.05 18.61 1.35
CA GLU A 76 14.22 19.37 1.80
C GLU A 76 13.94 20.87 1.70
N ARG A 77 13.41 21.33 0.56
CA ARG A 77 13.00 22.72 0.37
C ARG A 77 11.91 23.14 1.35
N CYS A 78 10.89 22.31 1.57
CA CYS A 78 9.84 22.60 2.56
C CYS A 78 10.41 22.69 3.98
N ILE A 79 11.39 21.85 4.34
CA ILE A 79 12.08 21.89 5.64
C ILE A 79 12.91 23.18 5.77
N GLU A 80 13.64 23.57 4.72
CA GLU A 80 14.43 24.81 4.68
C GLU A 80 13.57 26.07 4.87
N ILE A 81 12.37 26.08 4.25
CA ILE A 81 11.39 27.17 4.38
C ILE A 81 10.72 27.16 5.77
N GLY A 82 10.86 26.06 6.52
CA GLY A 82 10.33 25.93 7.87
C GLY A 82 8.90 25.40 7.92
N HIS A 83 8.56 24.45 7.05
CA HIS A 83 7.28 23.75 7.11
C HIS A 83 7.06 23.11 8.49
N PRO A 84 5.98 23.45 9.23
CA PRO A 84 5.83 23.06 10.63
C PRO A 84 5.79 21.54 10.85
N GLU A 85 4.97 20.82 10.08
CA GLU A 85 4.84 19.36 10.19
C GLU A 85 6.14 18.61 9.87
N LEU A 86 6.85 18.99 8.80
CA LEU A 86 8.12 18.35 8.43
C LEU A 86 9.23 18.68 9.42
N LEU A 87 9.29 19.93 9.91
CA LEU A 87 10.21 20.31 10.97
C LEU A 87 9.95 19.52 12.24
N PHE A 88 8.69 19.37 12.65
CA PHE A 88 8.31 18.56 13.80
C PHE A 88 8.76 17.10 13.65
N ARG A 89 8.47 16.47 12.50
CA ARG A 89 8.89 15.08 12.24
C ARG A 89 10.41 14.92 12.26
N LYS A 90 11.13 15.86 11.65
CA LYS A 90 12.59 15.87 11.65
C LYS A 90 13.14 16.13 13.06
N ALA A 91 12.52 17.02 13.83
CA ALA A 91 12.91 17.33 15.20
C ALA A 91 12.85 16.10 16.10
N LEU A 92 11.73 15.37 16.06
CA LEU A 92 11.58 14.12 16.82
C LEU A 92 12.65 13.10 16.44
N ARG A 93 13.00 13.00 15.15
CA ARG A 93 14.09 12.14 14.70
C ARG A 93 15.46 12.58 15.20
N GLU A 94 15.75 13.87 15.16
CA GLU A 94 17.02 14.39 15.68
C GLU A 94 17.13 14.19 17.19
N LEU A 95 16.04 14.41 17.94
CA LEU A 95 15.98 14.27 19.39
C LEU A 95 16.14 12.82 19.85
N TYR A 96 15.28 11.92 19.35
CA TYR A 96 15.11 10.60 19.95
C TYR A 96 15.80 9.46 19.21
N ILE A 97 16.32 9.70 18.01
CA ILE A 97 16.98 8.65 17.20
C ILE A 97 18.44 9.01 16.95
N ARG A 98 18.70 10.20 16.43
CA ARG A 98 20.07 10.64 16.11
C ARG A 98 20.81 11.27 17.30
N ARG A 99 20.11 11.55 18.40
CA ARG A 99 20.64 12.20 19.61
C ARG A 99 21.29 13.56 19.36
N ASN A 100 20.84 14.26 18.32
CA ASN A 100 21.29 15.61 18.02
C ASN A 100 20.38 16.62 18.72
N HIS A 101 20.51 16.69 20.04
CA HIS A 101 19.59 17.45 20.90
C HIS A 101 19.51 18.92 20.53
N ALA A 102 20.63 19.58 20.19
CA ALA A 102 20.63 20.99 19.84
C ALA A 102 19.82 21.28 18.57
N VAL A 103 20.04 20.50 17.51
CA VAL A 103 19.34 20.67 16.22
C VAL A 103 17.88 20.26 16.36
N GLY A 104 17.60 19.14 17.02
CA GLY A 104 16.23 18.67 17.25
C GLY A 104 15.42 19.66 18.08
N TRP A 105 16.02 20.23 19.13
CA TRP A 105 15.38 21.24 19.97
C TRP A 105 15.03 22.51 19.18
N GLN A 106 15.97 23.02 18.37
CA GLN A 106 15.75 24.20 17.55
C GLN A 106 14.62 23.98 16.53
N MET A 107 14.59 22.81 15.87
CA MET A 107 13.53 22.46 14.92
C MET A 107 12.17 22.33 15.62
N LEU A 108 12.14 21.75 16.81
CA LEU A 108 10.92 21.59 17.60
C LEU A 108 10.33 22.94 18.04
N GLN A 109 11.17 23.84 18.55
CA GLN A 109 10.77 25.20 18.90
C GLN A 109 10.23 25.96 17.67
N ASN A 110 10.88 25.80 16.51
CA ASN A 110 10.45 26.45 15.29
C ASN A 110 9.07 25.92 14.84
N ALA A 111 8.85 24.61 14.86
CA ALA A 111 7.55 24.02 14.54
C ALA A 111 6.44 24.49 15.50
N ALA A 112 6.74 24.56 16.80
CA ALA A 112 5.80 25.04 17.81
C ALA A 112 5.44 26.53 17.63
N ARG A 113 6.42 27.39 17.33
CA ARG A 113 6.22 28.82 17.04
C ARG A 113 5.40 29.05 15.78
N ASN A 114 5.50 28.18 14.79
CA ASN A 114 4.67 28.23 13.58
C ASN A 114 3.26 27.62 13.79
N GLY A 115 2.87 27.33 15.03
CA GLY A 115 1.50 27.00 15.38
C GLY A 115 1.14 25.52 15.34
N LEU A 116 2.10 24.61 15.09
CA LEU A 116 1.80 23.17 15.11
C LEU A 116 1.58 22.68 16.56
N ASP A 117 0.36 22.30 16.88
CA ASP A 117 -0.02 21.90 18.25
C ASP A 117 0.68 20.62 18.72
N ALA A 118 0.95 19.68 17.80
CA ALA A 118 1.76 18.49 18.12
C ALA A 118 3.20 18.86 18.51
N ALA A 119 3.78 19.90 17.90
CA ALA A 119 5.10 20.40 18.29
C ALA A 119 5.06 21.12 19.64
N LYS A 120 4.00 21.89 19.93
CA LYS A 120 3.81 22.50 21.26
C LYS A 120 3.68 21.42 22.35
N TYR A 121 3.00 20.32 22.05
CA TYR A 121 2.87 19.18 22.96
C TYR A 121 4.23 18.54 23.22
N ALA A 122 4.96 18.16 22.16
CA ALA A 122 6.28 17.57 22.33
C ALA A 122 7.26 18.52 23.05
N LEU A 123 7.23 19.82 22.74
CA LEU A 123 8.03 20.83 23.42
C LEU A 123 7.64 20.94 24.91
N SER A 124 6.35 20.90 25.23
CA SER A 124 5.85 20.89 26.60
C SER A 124 6.41 19.71 27.38
N MET A 125 6.34 18.50 26.83
CA MET A 125 6.84 17.29 27.47
C MET A 125 8.35 17.35 27.68
N GLU A 126 9.10 17.78 26.68
CA GLU A 126 10.55 17.98 26.76
C GLU A 126 10.97 19.02 27.81
N LEU A 127 10.24 20.14 27.90
CA LEU A 127 10.46 21.18 28.92
C LEU A 127 10.15 20.67 30.32
N LEU A 128 9.07 19.89 30.47
CA LEU A 128 8.68 19.31 31.74
C LEU A 128 9.71 18.30 32.24
N LEU A 129 10.34 17.53 31.33
CA LEU A 129 11.39 16.54 31.62
C LEU A 129 12.72 17.15 32.10
N ARG A 130 12.99 18.44 31.86
CA ARG A 130 14.24 19.09 32.27
C ARG A 130 14.39 19.09 33.80
N ARG A 131 15.52 18.55 34.28
CA ARG A 131 15.85 18.56 35.71
C ARG A 131 16.26 19.97 36.13
N ASP A 132 15.80 20.38 37.31
CA ASP A 132 16.18 21.62 38.01
C ASP A 132 15.94 22.97 37.29
N ASP A 133 15.26 22.97 36.14
CA ASP A 133 14.89 24.17 35.39
C ASP A 133 13.42 24.54 35.65
N ARG A 134 13.19 25.33 36.71
CA ARG A 134 11.83 25.76 37.11
C ARG A 134 11.15 26.62 36.04
N ASP A 135 11.91 27.43 35.33
CA ASP A 135 11.38 28.32 34.31
C ASP A 135 10.96 27.53 33.07
N ALA A 136 11.76 26.56 32.63
CA ALA A 136 11.36 25.61 31.58
C ALA A 136 10.12 24.80 31.97
N LYS A 137 10.05 24.27 33.21
CA LYS A 137 8.86 23.54 33.66
C LYS A 137 7.61 24.41 33.68
N LYS A 138 7.75 25.70 34.02
CA LYS A 138 6.64 26.67 33.97
C LYS A 138 6.17 26.89 32.53
N GLU A 139 7.10 27.15 31.61
CA GLU A 139 6.81 27.30 30.17
C GLU A 139 6.14 26.03 29.60
N GLY A 140 6.69 24.86 29.91
CA GLY A 140 6.14 23.58 29.50
C GLY A 140 4.72 23.36 30.02
N LEU A 141 4.45 23.74 31.27
CA LEU A 141 3.11 23.67 31.84
C LEU A 141 2.14 24.64 31.16
N GLU A 142 2.56 25.86 30.84
CA GLU A 142 1.73 26.85 30.13
C GLU A 142 1.29 26.35 28.75
N LEU A 143 2.22 25.76 27.99
CA LEU A 143 1.91 25.10 26.70
C LEU A 143 0.92 23.95 26.89
N PHE A 144 1.12 23.12 27.92
CA PHE A 144 0.21 22.01 28.23
C PHE A 144 -1.20 22.51 28.54
N ARG A 145 -1.34 23.56 29.36
CA ARG A 145 -2.64 24.15 29.70
C ARG A 145 -3.39 24.65 28.47
N ALA A 146 -2.68 25.28 27.55
CA ALA A 146 -3.28 25.81 26.32
C ALA A 146 -3.84 24.68 25.44
N LEU A 147 -3.10 23.58 25.31
CA LEU A 147 -3.54 22.40 24.55
C LEU A 147 -4.71 21.67 25.24
N GLU A 148 -4.68 21.60 26.57
CA GLU A 148 -5.76 21.02 27.36
C GLU A 148 -7.06 21.82 27.22
N ALA A 149 -6.99 23.15 27.33
CA ALA A 149 -8.15 24.02 27.15
C ALA A 149 -8.77 23.88 25.76
N GLY A 150 -7.97 23.55 24.74
CA GLY A 150 -8.43 23.25 23.38
C GLY A 150 -8.88 21.81 23.14
N ASN A 151 -8.83 20.91 24.13
CA ASN A 151 -9.03 19.47 23.97
C ASN A 151 -8.13 18.82 22.90
N LEU A 152 -6.92 19.36 22.70
CA LEU A 152 -6.00 18.94 21.64
C LEU A 152 -5.02 17.85 22.10
N LEU A 153 -4.89 17.61 23.41
CA LEU A 153 -3.93 16.65 23.97
C LEU A 153 -4.01 15.25 23.33
N PRO A 154 -5.19 14.61 23.16
CA PRO A 154 -5.26 13.28 22.55
C PRO A 154 -4.76 13.26 21.10
N ALA A 155 -5.08 14.28 20.31
CA ALA A 155 -4.66 14.38 18.92
C ALA A 155 -3.15 14.66 18.79
N CYS A 156 -2.62 15.53 19.66
CA CYS A 156 -1.18 15.83 19.72
C CYS A 156 -0.37 14.62 20.16
N TYR A 157 -0.84 13.89 21.19
CA TYR A 157 -0.24 12.64 21.64
C TYR A 157 -0.19 11.62 20.50
N SER A 158 -1.34 11.37 19.85
CA SER A 158 -1.44 10.44 18.72
C SER A 158 -0.51 10.84 17.57
N SER A 159 -0.30 12.14 17.33
CA SER A 159 0.61 12.63 16.30
C SER A 159 2.08 12.35 16.65
N CYS A 160 2.48 12.57 17.91
CA CYS A 160 3.83 12.24 18.38
C CYS A 160 4.10 10.73 18.30
N PHE A 161 3.15 9.93 18.79
CA PHE A 161 3.21 8.47 18.72
C PHE A 161 3.31 7.98 17.28
N ALA A 162 2.50 8.53 16.36
CA ALA A 162 2.54 8.17 14.95
C ALA A 162 3.92 8.46 14.32
N VAL A 163 4.60 9.54 14.68
CA VAL A 163 5.92 9.85 14.14
C VAL A 163 6.99 8.92 14.70
N LEU A 164 6.97 8.66 16.01
CA LEU A 164 8.01 7.89 16.70
C LEU A 164 7.88 6.39 16.44
N THR A 165 6.66 5.84 16.52
CA THR A 165 6.42 4.40 16.46
C THR A 165 6.25 3.88 15.03
N ILE A 166 5.51 4.59 14.17
CA ILE A 166 5.25 4.11 12.80
C ILE A 166 6.49 4.26 11.92
N SER A 167 7.32 5.26 12.18
CA SER A 167 8.45 5.54 11.29
C SER A 167 9.76 4.88 11.75
N TRP A 168 9.93 4.52 13.03
CA TRP A 168 11.23 4.11 13.62
C TRP A 168 11.14 3.20 14.89
N PRO A 169 10.37 2.10 14.88
CA PRO A 169 10.01 1.38 16.11
C PRO A 169 11.18 0.83 16.94
N ASP A 170 12.35 0.56 16.35
CA ASP A 170 13.49 -0.09 17.02
C ASP A 170 14.70 0.85 17.26
N GLU A 171 14.60 2.13 16.88
CA GLU A 171 15.71 3.10 16.97
C GLU A 171 15.45 4.25 17.95
N VAL A 172 14.25 4.33 18.53
CA VAL A 172 13.85 5.42 19.44
C VAL A 172 14.41 5.19 20.84
N GLN A 173 15.10 6.21 21.36
CA GLN A 173 15.67 6.21 22.70
C GLN A 173 15.23 7.47 23.44
N MET A 174 14.52 7.26 24.54
CA MET A 174 13.95 8.34 25.34
C MET A 174 14.90 8.82 26.44
N PRO A 175 14.73 10.08 26.92
CA PRO A 175 15.42 10.55 28.11
C PRO A 175 15.10 9.65 29.31
N ALA A 176 16.13 9.18 30.02
CA ALA A 176 15.94 8.37 31.21
C ALA A 176 15.28 9.20 32.32
N LYS A 177 14.11 8.76 32.79
CA LYS A 177 13.44 9.34 33.95
C LYS A 177 14.30 9.09 35.20
N GLY A 178 14.60 10.13 35.95
CA GLY A 178 15.19 9.98 37.28
C GLY A 178 14.15 9.54 38.30
N GLU A 179 14.57 8.84 39.36
CA GLU A 179 13.70 8.32 40.43
C GLU A 179 12.83 9.40 41.12
N GLU A 180 13.13 10.68 40.96
CA GLU A 180 12.42 11.82 41.59
C GLU A 180 11.82 12.84 40.60
N HIS A 181 11.30 12.43 39.44
CA HIS A 181 10.65 13.39 38.53
C HIS A 181 9.16 13.58 38.85
N THR A 182 8.84 14.65 39.59
CA THR A 182 7.45 15.13 39.80
C THR A 182 7.30 16.61 39.43
N ILE A 183 6.23 16.94 38.70
CA ILE A 183 5.82 18.29 38.27
C ILE A 183 4.89 18.90 39.33
N CYS A 184 4.07 18.07 39.98
CA CYS A 184 3.22 18.52 41.07
C CYS A 184 3.99 18.69 42.39
N ASP A 185 4.48 19.91 42.66
CA ASP A 185 5.16 20.22 43.93
C ASP A 185 4.23 20.47 45.13
N SER A 186 2.90 20.49 44.92
CA SER A 186 1.94 20.79 45.98
C SER A 186 1.87 19.66 47.01
N THR A 187 2.29 19.92 48.24
CA THR A 187 2.17 19.00 49.39
C THR A 187 0.71 18.73 49.79
N ARG A 188 -0.24 19.55 49.31
CA ARG A 188 -1.67 19.40 49.58
C ARG A 188 -2.43 18.65 48.48
N CYS A 189 -1.75 18.28 47.39
CA CYS A 189 -2.39 17.58 46.27
C CYS A 189 -2.46 16.08 46.55
N MET A 190 -3.68 15.54 46.71
CA MET A 190 -3.89 14.13 47.03
C MET A 190 -3.44 13.16 45.92
N THR A 191 -3.26 13.64 44.69
CA THR A 191 -2.78 12.83 43.55
C THR A 191 -1.28 12.96 43.31
N ARG A 192 -0.54 13.76 44.10
CA ARG A 192 0.89 13.95 43.94
C ARG A 192 1.66 12.64 44.15
N GLY A 193 2.63 12.34 43.28
CA GLY A 193 3.51 11.17 43.40
C GLY A 193 2.83 9.83 43.11
N HIS A 194 1.52 9.81 42.83
CA HIS A 194 0.77 8.57 42.57
C HIS A 194 0.55 8.27 41.08
N MET A 195 1.07 9.10 40.17
CA MET A 195 0.79 8.99 38.73
C MET A 195 1.44 7.76 38.09
N GLY A 196 2.67 7.42 38.47
CA GLY A 196 3.30 6.17 38.04
C GLY A 196 2.50 4.93 38.47
N LEU A 197 1.99 4.91 39.70
CA LEU A 197 1.13 3.81 40.20
C LEU A 197 -0.21 3.73 39.46
N LEU A 198 -0.82 4.89 39.18
CA LEU A 198 -2.08 4.97 38.43
C LEU A 198 -1.90 4.51 36.98
N TYR A 199 -0.78 4.88 36.36
CA TYR A 199 -0.39 4.43 35.03
C TYR A 199 -0.19 2.91 35.02
N ASP A 200 0.59 2.37 35.96
CA ASP A 200 0.84 0.92 36.11
C ASP A 200 -0.45 0.11 36.30
N TYR A 201 -1.36 0.60 37.14
CA TYR A 201 -2.66 -0.02 37.37
C TYR A 201 -3.47 -0.09 36.07
N ARG A 202 -3.53 1.01 35.32
CA ARG A 202 -4.26 1.09 34.05
C ARG A 202 -3.66 0.21 32.98
N ARG A 203 -2.34 0.22 32.85
CA ARG A 203 -1.59 -0.67 31.96
C ARG A 203 -1.97 -2.13 32.20
N ARG A 204 -1.90 -2.60 33.46
CA ARG A 204 -2.27 -3.97 33.84
C ARG A 204 -3.76 -4.27 33.64
N ALA A 205 -4.64 -3.28 33.81
CA ALA A 205 -6.07 -3.43 33.54
C ALA A 205 -6.36 -3.58 32.03
N ALA A 206 -5.65 -2.82 31.19
CA ALA A 206 -5.73 -2.92 29.74
C ALA A 206 -5.18 -4.26 29.22
N GLU A 207 -4.03 -4.72 29.76
CA GLU A 207 -3.45 -6.05 29.45
C GLU A 207 -4.42 -7.20 29.73
N ARG A 208 -5.28 -7.05 30.75
CA ARG A 208 -6.28 -8.04 31.17
C ARG A 208 -7.64 -7.88 30.50
N GLY A 209 -7.79 -6.96 29.53
CA GLY A 209 -9.06 -6.75 28.82
C GLY A 209 -10.19 -6.19 29.69
N SER A 210 -9.87 -5.52 30.80
CA SER A 210 -10.88 -4.99 31.72
C SER A 210 -11.54 -3.72 31.17
N ILE A 211 -12.84 -3.80 30.87
CA ILE A 211 -13.68 -2.69 30.36
C ILE A 211 -13.73 -1.52 31.35
N HIS A 212 -13.45 -1.75 32.63
CA HIS A 212 -13.50 -0.73 33.68
C HIS A 212 -12.23 0.15 33.77
N GLY A 213 -11.18 -0.14 33.00
CA GLY A 213 -9.92 0.63 32.97
C GLY A 213 -9.93 1.89 32.09
N VAL A 214 -10.95 2.08 31.23
CA VAL A 214 -10.91 3.05 30.11
C VAL A 214 -11.64 4.38 30.42
N ARG A 215 -11.99 4.66 31.68
CA ARG A 215 -12.42 6.03 32.04
C ARG A 215 -11.18 6.93 32.08
N GLY A 216 -11.05 7.85 31.13
CA GLY A 216 -9.86 8.68 30.88
C GLY A 216 -9.35 9.52 32.07
N VAL A 217 -8.30 10.31 31.80
CA VAL A 217 -7.57 11.18 32.74
C VAL A 217 -8.46 12.27 33.41
N ASN A 218 -9.73 12.35 33.02
CA ASN A 218 -10.76 13.28 33.50
C ASN A 218 -11.02 13.25 35.01
N HIS A 219 -10.63 12.18 35.71
CA HIS A 219 -10.75 12.07 37.17
C HIS A 219 -9.59 12.76 37.93
N ILE A 220 -8.50 13.12 37.24
CA ILE A 220 -7.36 13.87 37.81
C ILE A 220 -7.67 15.36 37.73
N ARG A 221 -8.06 15.97 38.86
CA ARG A 221 -8.40 17.41 38.91
C ARG A 221 -7.19 18.34 38.86
N CYS A 222 -6.03 17.87 39.32
CA CYS A 222 -4.81 18.67 39.32
C CYS A 222 -4.13 18.61 37.96
N ILE A 223 -4.03 19.76 37.28
CA ILE A 223 -3.36 19.88 35.98
C ILE A 223 -1.88 19.46 36.02
N ARG A 224 -1.18 19.72 37.14
CA ARG A 224 0.21 19.28 37.30
C ARG A 224 0.31 17.75 37.43
N CYS A 225 -0.62 17.11 38.14
CA CYS A 225 -0.68 15.65 38.21
C CYS A 225 -1.13 15.03 36.87
N ARG A 226 -1.94 15.75 36.09
CA ARG A 226 -2.29 15.31 34.74
C ARG A 226 -1.08 15.37 33.81
N ALA A 227 -0.29 16.45 33.88
CA ALA A 227 0.99 16.53 33.18
C ALA A 227 1.96 15.44 33.64
N ASP A 228 2.06 15.18 34.95
CA ASP A 228 2.83 14.04 35.48
C ASP A 228 2.38 12.72 34.84
N TYR A 229 1.08 12.48 34.73
CA TYR A 229 0.52 11.28 34.10
C TYR A 229 0.84 11.17 32.60
N GLU A 230 0.74 12.26 31.83
CA GLU A 230 1.08 12.25 30.39
C GLU A 230 2.58 12.03 30.15
N VAL A 231 3.44 12.56 31.03
CA VAL A 231 4.89 12.28 30.99
C VAL A 231 5.17 10.80 31.27
N GLU A 232 4.44 10.17 32.21
CA GLU A 232 4.52 8.70 32.40
C GLU A 232 4.07 7.94 31.14
N LEU A 233 2.97 8.38 30.53
CA LEU A 233 2.39 7.76 29.36
C LEU A 233 3.37 7.77 28.18
N GLN A 234 3.95 8.94 27.87
CA GLN A 234 4.95 9.07 26.81
C GLN A 234 6.24 8.30 27.10
N GLY A 235 6.63 8.20 28.38
CA GLY A 235 7.82 7.49 28.83
C GLY A 235 7.70 5.98 28.72
N GLU A 236 6.56 5.36 29.03
CA GLU A 236 6.45 3.89 29.11
C GLU A 236 5.74 3.22 27.92
N GLU A 237 4.69 3.82 27.31
CA GLU A 237 4.00 3.25 26.12
C GLU A 237 4.93 3.18 24.90
N MET A 238 6.04 3.92 24.92
CA MET A 238 7.01 3.96 23.83
C MET A 238 8.24 3.04 24.05
N TYR A 239 8.52 2.57 25.28
CA TYR A 239 9.50 1.50 25.52
C TYR A 239 8.93 0.10 25.27
N ARG A 240 7.59 -0.05 25.33
CA ARG A 240 6.87 -1.23 24.86
C ARG A 240 5.53 -0.79 24.30
N PRO A 241 5.29 -0.93 22.99
CA PRO A 241 3.96 -0.73 22.44
C PRO A 241 3.03 -1.79 23.07
N THR A 242 2.25 -1.39 24.08
CA THR A 242 1.11 -2.16 24.57
C THR A 242 -0.14 -1.69 23.84
N GLY A 243 -0.08 -1.83 22.52
CA GLY A 243 -1.24 -1.86 21.63
C GLY A 243 -1.24 -3.21 20.92
N PRO A 244 -2.41 -3.70 20.46
CA PRO A 244 -2.98 -5.08 20.37
C PRO A 244 -2.07 -6.35 20.41
N ALA A 245 -0.85 -6.28 20.90
CA ALA A 245 0.18 -7.31 20.86
C ALA A 245 -0.12 -8.56 21.70
N ASN A 246 -1.27 -8.58 22.39
CA ASN A 246 -1.77 -9.75 23.11
C ASN A 246 -2.55 -10.73 22.22
N LEU A 247 -2.76 -10.44 20.93
CA LEU A 247 -3.28 -11.44 20.00
C LEU A 247 -2.17 -12.46 19.69
N PRO A 248 -2.47 -13.76 19.73
CA PRO A 248 -1.50 -14.76 19.31
C PRO A 248 -1.16 -14.60 17.81
N HIS A 249 0.05 -15.03 17.44
CA HIS A 249 0.67 -14.75 16.13
C HIS A 249 -0.15 -15.28 14.95
N ASP A 250 -0.84 -16.40 15.13
CA ASP A 250 -1.77 -16.99 14.18
C ASP A 250 -2.96 -16.07 13.88
N VAL A 251 -3.52 -15.42 14.90
CA VAL A 251 -4.61 -14.45 14.74
C VAL A 251 -4.11 -13.21 14.00
N TRP A 252 -2.91 -12.73 14.32
CA TRP A 252 -2.27 -11.66 13.55
C TRP A 252 -2.04 -12.01 12.09
N THR A 253 -1.61 -13.25 11.82
CA THR A 253 -1.37 -13.77 10.48
C THR A 253 -2.67 -13.84 9.66
N LEU A 254 -3.78 -14.23 10.30
CA LEU A 254 -5.11 -14.24 9.69
C LEU A 254 -5.62 -12.83 9.39
N ILE A 255 -5.45 -11.89 10.33
CA ILE A 255 -5.81 -10.48 10.12
C ILE A 255 -4.99 -9.93 8.96
N ALA A 256 -3.66 -10.11 8.97
CA ALA A 256 -2.77 -9.65 7.92
C ALA A 256 -3.13 -10.27 6.56
N GLY A 257 -3.42 -11.58 6.51
CA GLY A 257 -3.85 -12.25 5.28
C GLY A 257 -5.16 -11.70 4.73
N ARG A 258 -6.16 -11.43 5.58
CA ARG A 258 -7.43 -10.81 5.14
C ARG A 258 -7.22 -9.38 4.67
N THR A 259 -6.44 -8.60 5.38
CA THR A 259 -6.12 -7.23 4.98
C THR A 259 -5.36 -7.21 3.65
N ALA A 260 -4.40 -8.12 3.46
CA ALA A 260 -3.69 -8.32 2.20
C ALA A 260 -4.62 -8.64 1.03
N ALA A 261 -5.61 -9.50 1.26
CA ALA A 261 -6.62 -9.88 0.25
C ALA A 261 -7.58 -8.74 -0.11
N GLN A 262 -7.70 -7.73 0.74
CA GLN A 262 -8.50 -6.55 0.45
C GLN A 262 -7.66 -5.47 -0.26
N SER A 263 -6.48 -5.18 0.28
CA SER A 263 -5.65 -4.05 -0.15
C SER A 263 -4.20 -4.23 0.28
N VAL A 264 -3.28 -4.23 -0.70
CA VAL A 264 -1.83 -4.14 -0.45
C VAL A 264 -1.50 -2.92 0.41
N ARG A 265 -2.21 -1.80 0.18
CA ARG A 265 -1.99 -0.56 0.93
C ARG A 265 -2.35 -0.74 2.40
N ASP A 266 -3.46 -1.39 2.68
CA ASP A 266 -3.92 -1.59 4.06
C ASP A 266 -3.04 -2.62 4.78
N LEU A 267 -2.52 -3.62 4.06
CA LEU A 267 -1.51 -4.53 4.61
C LEU A 267 -0.25 -3.76 5.00
N CYS A 268 0.23 -2.85 4.14
CA CYS A 268 1.35 -1.99 4.49
C CYS A 268 1.02 -1.17 5.75
N SER A 269 -0.15 -0.54 5.83
CA SER A 269 -0.56 0.21 7.03
C SER A 269 -0.64 -0.66 8.29
N LEU A 270 -1.14 -1.89 8.18
CA LEU A 270 -1.22 -2.86 9.27
C LEU A 270 0.16 -3.30 9.75
N ARG A 271 1.07 -3.64 8.83
CA ARG A 271 2.45 -4.04 9.17
C ARG A 271 3.20 -2.94 9.91
N MET A 272 2.90 -1.68 9.59
CA MET A 272 3.50 -0.52 10.23
C MET A 272 2.83 -0.16 11.57
N SER A 273 1.78 -0.88 12.00
CA SER A 273 1.06 -0.57 13.24
C SER A 273 1.76 -1.10 14.51
N CYS A 274 2.37 -2.29 14.44
CA CYS A 274 3.14 -2.86 15.54
C CYS A 274 4.06 -4.00 15.06
N THR A 275 5.07 -4.36 15.86
CA THR A 275 6.02 -5.44 15.55
C THR A 275 5.34 -6.79 15.33
N ALA A 276 4.30 -7.12 16.11
CA ALA A 276 3.55 -8.37 15.94
C ALA A 276 2.84 -8.42 14.58
N ALA A 277 2.19 -7.34 14.16
CA ALA A 277 1.57 -7.22 12.85
C ALA A 277 2.59 -7.16 11.71
N CYS A 278 3.77 -6.58 11.95
CA CYS A 278 4.89 -6.58 11.01
C CYS A 278 5.37 -8.01 10.75
N ASN A 279 5.70 -8.74 11.82
CA ASN A 279 6.18 -10.13 11.75
C ASN A 279 5.13 -11.04 11.11
N ALA A 280 3.87 -10.94 11.52
CA ALA A 280 2.78 -11.71 10.94
C ALA A 280 2.51 -11.34 9.47
N GLY A 281 2.66 -10.06 9.12
CA GLY A 281 2.53 -9.58 7.74
C GLY A 281 3.69 -9.97 6.82
N ASP A 282 4.79 -10.49 7.37
CA ASP A 282 5.92 -11.06 6.61
C ASP A 282 5.83 -12.58 6.41
N GLU A 283 4.79 -13.23 6.94
CA GLU A 283 4.53 -14.65 6.73
C GLU A 283 4.18 -15.00 5.28
N ASP A 284 4.65 -16.16 4.81
CA ASP A 284 4.39 -16.64 3.45
C ASP A 284 2.90 -16.83 3.14
N PHE A 285 2.10 -17.10 4.16
CA PHE A 285 0.65 -17.13 4.02
C PHE A 285 0.09 -15.78 3.56
N VAL A 286 0.57 -14.68 4.15
CA VAL A 286 0.07 -13.33 3.85
C VAL A 286 0.40 -12.95 2.41
N TYR A 287 1.64 -13.22 1.97
CA TYR A 287 2.06 -12.99 0.59
C TYR A 287 1.28 -13.82 -0.45
N ARG A 288 0.73 -14.97 -0.07
CA ARG A 288 -0.18 -15.76 -0.93
C ARG A 288 -1.58 -15.17 -1.05
N CYS A 289 -2.03 -14.42 -0.05
CA CYS A 289 -3.37 -13.84 0.02
C CYS A 289 -3.48 -12.46 -0.63
N VAL A 290 -2.36 -11.82 -0.99
CA VAL A 290 -2.33 -10.44 -1.48
C VAL A 290 -3.24 -10.23 -2.69
N ASN A 291 -4.07 -9.20 -2.68
CA ASN A 291 -4.81 -8.77 -3.87
C ASN A 291 -3.98 -7.77 -4.68
N ILE A 292 -3.36 -8.25 -5.75
CA ILE A 292 -2.59 -7.42 -6.68
C ILE A 292 -3.50 -6.98 -7.83
N PRO A 293 -3.79 -5.67 -7.98
CA PRO A 293 -4.72 -5.20 -9.00
C PRO A 293 -4.27 -5.58 -10.42
N ILE A 294 -5.17 -6.25 -11.15
CA ILE A 294 -4.97 -6.84 -12.48
C ILE A 294 -4.62 -5.80 -13.57
N TRP A 295 -4.99 -4.54 -13.36
CA TRP A 295 -5.11 -3.51 -14.40
C TRP A 295 -3.91 -2.58 -14.53
N ASP A 296 -3.04 -2.55 -13.54
CA ASP A 296 -1.91 -1.63 -13.56
C ASP A 296 -0.69 -2.34 -14.15
N GLN A 297 -0.74 -2.58 -15.47
CA GLN A 297 0.38 -3.15 -16.24
C GLN A 297 1.70 -2.39 -15.95
N ARG A 298 1.62 -1.11 -15.56
CA ARG A 298 2.77 -0.29 -15.11
C ARG A 298 3.54 -0.88 -13.93
N TRP A 299 2.89 -1.63 -13.03
CA TRP A 299 3.58 -2.33 -11.92
C TRP A 299 4.56 -3.38 -12.44
N TRP A 300 4.26 -3.94 -13.61
CA TRP A 300 4.98 -5.06 -14.19
C TRP A 300 5.90 -4.63 -15.35
N SER A 301 5.59 -3.52 -16.04
CA SER A 301 6.19 -3.23 -17.34
C SER A 301 6.95 -1.92 -17.53
N VAL A 302 7.01 -0.99 -16.56
CA VAL A 302 7.78 0.24 -16.78
C VAL A 302 8.58 0.63 -15.54
N SER A 303 9.82 0.13 -15.50
CA SER A 303 11.05 0.85 -15.17
C SER A 303 12.00 0.00 -14.30
N PRO A 304 13.32 0.00 -14.58
CA PRO A 304 14.36 -0.38 -13.62
C PRO A 304 14.31 0.40 -12.28
N MET A 305 13.38 1.36 -12.12
CA MET A 305 13.31 2.31 -11.01
C MET A 305 12.35 1.95 -9.84
N HIS A 306 11.79 0.74 -9.75
CA HIS A 306 11.05 0.29 -8.55
C HIS A 306 11.63 -1.00 -7.93
N HIS A 307 12.80 -0.89 -7.32
CA HIS A 307 13.41 -1.99 -6.52
C HIS A 307 12.48 -2.56 -5.43
N PRO A 308 11.71 -1.76 -4.67
CA PRO A 308 10.82 -2.28 -3.63
C PRO A 308 9.64 -3.11 -4.18
N GLY A 309 9.05 -2.68 -5.31
CA GLY A 309 7.98 -3.43 -5.98
C GLY A 309 8.49 -4.76 -6.56
N ARG A 310 9.69 -4.78 -7.13
CA ARG A 310 10.34 -6.02 -7.58
C ARG A 310 10.61 -6.99 -6.43
N ASN A 311 11.09 -6.50 -5.30
CA ASN A 311 11.33 -7.33 -4.12
C ASN A 311 10.02 -7.90 -3.55
N PHE A 312 8.95 -7.10 -3.53
CA PHE A 312 7.62 -7.55 -3.09
C PHE A 312 7.07 -8.66 -4.00
N LEU A 313 7.11 -8.45 -5.32
CA LEU A 313 6.65 -9.45 -6.29
C LEU A 313 7.52 -10.71 -6.28
N ALA A 314 8.84 -10.56 -6.08
CA ALA A 314 9.74 -11.69 -5.87
C ALA A 314 9.38 -12.47 -4.60
N ARG A 315 8.99 -11.78 -3.51
CA ARG A 315 8.52 -12.43 -2.28
C ARG A 315 7.19 -13.15 -2.50
N CYS A 316 6.20 -12.51 -3.13
CA CYS A 316 4.95 -13.17 -3.54
C CYS A 316 5.22 -14.44 -4.37
N ARG A 317 6.17 -14.38 -5.31
CA ARG A 317 6.57 -15.55 -6.11
C ARG A 317 7.16 -16.66 -5.25
N GLN A 318 8.09 -16.33 -4.35
CA GLN A 318 8.72 -17.30 -3.43
C GLN A 318 7.71 -17.94 -2.48
N SER A 319 6.73 -17.16 -1.99
CA SER A 319 5.68 -17.65 -1.10
C SER A 319 4.60 -18.45 -1.82
N GLY A 320 4.60 -18.50 -3.16
CA GLY A 320 3.67 -19.30 -3.95
C GLY A 320 2.37 -18.59 -4.34
N HIS A 321 2.38 -17.26 -4.49
CA HIS A 321 1.21 -16.52 -4.92
C HIS A 321 0.79 -16.91 -6.35
N VAL A 322 -0.44 -17.44 -6.48
CA VAL A 322 -0.94 -18.07 -7.71
C VAL A 322 -0.96 -17.14 -8.92
N GLU A 323 -1.56 -15.94 -8.80
CA GLU A 323 -1.62 -14.95 -9.90
C GLU A 323 -0.24 -14.43 -10.32
N VAL A 324 0.67 -14.21 -9.36
CA VAL A 324 2.06 -13.79 -9.66
C VAL A 324 2.78 -14.88 -10.42
N LEU A 325 2.69 -16.13 -9.94
CA LEU A 325 3.25 -17.28 -10.64
C LEU A 325 2.69 -17.38 -12.05
N PHE A 326 1.36 -17.37 -12.22
CA PHE A 326 0.69 -17.40 -13.51
C PHE A 326 1.30 -16.39 -14.50
N ARG A 327 1.41 -15.12 -14.11
CA ARG A 327 1.95 -14.06 -14.98
C ARG A 327 3.42 -14.25 -15.34
N TYR A 328 4.25 -14.61 -14.36
CA TYR A 328 5.66 -14.93 -14.61
C TYR A 328 5.79 -16.09 -15.59
N THR A 329 4.99 -17.14 -15.38
CA THR A 329 5.01 -18.33 -16.21
C THR A 329 4.53 -18.07 -17.64
N VAL A 330 3.49 -17.24 -17.84
CA VAL A 330 3.08 -16.80 -19.19
C VAL A 330 4.24 -16.07 -19.88
N SER A 331 4.98 -15.24 -19.15
CA SER A 331 6.19 -14.58 -19.69
C SER A 331 7.27 -15.59 -20.07
N ASP A 332 7.54 -16.59 -19.24
CA ASP A 332 8.56 -17.60 -19.53
C ASP A 332 8.18 -18.48 -20.73
N LEU A 333 6.90 -18.83 -20.86
CA LEU A 333 6.38 -19.65 -21.95
C LEU A 333 6.40 -18.93 -23.30
N PHE A 334 5.95 -17.68 -23.31
CA PHE A 334 5.56 -17.00 -24.56
C PHE A 334 6.36 -15.73 -24.88
N LEU A 335 7.13 -15.17 -23.94
CA LEU A 335 7.79 -13.86 -24.09
C LEU A 335 9.33 -13.91 -23.98
N GLY A 336 9.94 -15.09 -24.20
CA GLY A 336 11.39 -15.23 -24.36
C GLY A 336 12.13 -16.01 -23.26
N GLY A 337 11.42 -16.61 -22.29
CA GLY A 337 12.02 -17.45 -21.24
C GLY A 337 12.20 -18.93 -21.60
N CYS A 338 12.43 -19.76 -20.56
CA CYS A 338 12.60 -21.20 -20.68
C CYS A 338 11.24 -21.93 -20.73
N ARG A 339 10.89 -22.45 -21.91
CA ARG A 339 9.59 -23.13 -22.14
C ARG A 339 9.34 -24.31 -21.22
N PHE A 340 10.37 -25.10 -20.90
CA PHE A 340 10.22 -26.30 -20.08
C PHE A 340 9.87 -25.92 -18.62
N ALA A 341 10.67 -25.04 -18.00
CA ALA A 341 10.41 -24.53 -16.66
C ALA A 341 9.08 -23.75 -16.58
N GLY A 342 8.76 -23.02 -17.66
CA GLY A 342 7.45 -22.38 -17.82
C GLY A 342 6.30 -23.39 -17.81
N MET A 343 6.37 -24.47 -18.59
CA MET A 343 5.30 -25.48 -18.57
C MET A 343 5.16 -26.18 -17.22
N GLU A 344 6.28 -26.53 -16.57
CA GLU A 344 6.27 -27.16 -15.25
C GLU A 344 5.58 -26.27 -14.21
N THR A 345 5.95 -24.99 -14.16
CA THR A 345 5.31 -24.02 -13.25
C THR A 345 3.84 -23.80 -13.60
N MET A 346 3.48 -23.82 -14.89
CA MET A 346 2.10 -23.65 -15.33
C MET A 346 1.20 -24.80 -14.85
N HIS A 347 1.72 -26.04 -14.85
CA HIS A 347 1.02 -27.19 -14.29
C HIS A 347 0.77 -27.03 -12.78
N VAL A 348 1.74 -26.50 -12.02
CA VAL A 348 1.56 -26.21 -10.59
C VAL A 348 0.45 -25.17 -10.37
N VAL A 349 0.47 -24.08 -11.13
CA VAL A 349 -0.54 -23.02 -11.04
C VAL A 349 -1.94 -23.54 -11.43
N ALA A 350 -2.03 -24.41 -12.44
CA ALA A 350 -3.26 -25.06 -12.84
C ALA A 350 -3.79 -26.03 -11.77
N ALA A 351 -2.91 -26.77 -11.10
CA ALA A 351 -3.26 -27.66 -9.98
C ALA A 351 -3.77 -26.90 -8.75
N GLN A 352 -3.35 -25.65 -8.56
CA GLN A 352 -3.85 -24.75 -7.52
C GLN A 352 -5.24 -24.13 -7.85
N GLY A 353 -5.86 -24.53 -8.97
CA GLY A 353 -7.22 -24.12 -9.34
C GLY A 353 -7.31 -22.85 -10.18
N HIS A 354 -6.20 -22.33 -10.69
CA HIS A 354 -6.22 -21.14 -11.54
C HIS A 354 -6.79 -21.45 -12.94
N SER A 355 -8.03 -21.03 -13.20
CA SER A 355 -8.76 -21.43 -14.41
C SER A 355 -8.08 -21.00 -15.72
N ALA A 356 -7.45 -19.81 -15.75
CA ALA A 356 -6.73 -19.37 -16.95
C ALA A 356 -5.44 -20.17 -17.18
N ALA A 357 -4.83 -20.71 -16.12
CA ALA A 357 -3.68 -21.61 -16.26
C ALA A 357 -4.12 -22.98 -16.77
N GLN A 358 -5.22 -23.52 -16.23
CA GLN A 358 -5.84 -24.75 -16.72
C GLN A 358 -6.20 -24.64 -18.21
N TYR A 359 -6.75 -23.49 -18.62
CA TYR A 359 -7.03 -23.19 -20.03
C TYR A 359 -5.77 -23.24 -20.88
N ILE A 360 -4.69 -22.55 -20.49
CA ILE A 360 -3.42 -22.57 -21.24
C ILE A 360 -2.84 -23.99 -21.31
N VAL A 361 -2.83 -24.73 -20.19
CA VAL A 361 -2.37 -26.12 -20.17
C VAL A 361 -3.18 -26.97 -21.14
N ALA A 362 -4.52 -26.83 -21.16
CA ALA A 362 -5.38 -27.55 -22.09
C ALA A 362 -5.03 -27.24 -23.56
N MET A 363 -4.88 -25.96 -23.90
CA MET A 363 -4.50 -25.55 -25.26
C MET A 363 -3.12 -26.10 -25.65
N MET A 364 -2.13 -25.97 -24.77
CA MET A 364 -0.77 -26.45 -25.02
C MET A 364 -0.71 -27.97 -25.17
N LEU A 365 -1.51 -28.72 -24.42
CA LEU A 365 -1.62 -30.18 -24.55
C LEU A 365 -2.29 -30.60 -25.86
N MET A 366 -3.32 -29.89 -26.30
CA MET A 366 -4.01 -30.16 -27.57
C MET A 366 -3.16 -29.81 -28.80
N LEU A 367 -2.19 -28.91 -28.65
CA LEU A 367 -1.18 -28.59 -29.67
C LEU A 367 -0.03 -29.62 -29.77
N ARG A 368 -0.01 -30.67 -28.93
CA ARG A 368 0.98 -31.75 -29.04
C ARG A 368 0.50 -32.81 -30.02
N ASP A 369 1.43 -33.53 -30.64
CA ASP A 369 1.10 -34.53 -31.66
C ASP A 369 0.61 -35.86 -31.06
N ASP A 370 0.82 -36.09 -29.76
CA ASP A 370 0.42 -37.33 -29.09
C ASP A 370 -1.06 -37.34 -28.66
N ALA A 371 -1.76 -38.41 -28.99
CA ALA A 371 -3.19 -38.57 -28.71
C ALA A 371 -3.52 -38.54 -27.21
N GLU A 372 -2.61 -39.01 -26.36
CA GLU A 372 -2.80 -39.00 -24.90
C GLU A 372 -2.86 -37.56 -24.36
N SER A 373 -1.90 -36.70 -24.73
CA SER A 373 -1.91 -35.28 -24.34
C SER A 373 -3.12 -34.56 -24.90
N LYS A 374 -3.47 -34.79 -26.17
CA LYS A 374 -4.68 -34.20 -26.77
C LYS A 374 -5.94 -34.56 -25.98
N ASN A 375 -6.08 -35.83 -25.58
CA ASN A 375 -7.22 -36.27 -24.77
C ASN A 375 -7.24 -35.62 -23.38
N LYS A 376 -6.09 -35.49 -22.70
CA LYS A 376 -5.99 -34.78 -21.40
C LYS A 376 -6.33 -33.29 -21.53
N GLY A 377 -5.86 -32.65 -22.60
CA GLY A 377 -6.19 -31.27 -22.92
C GLY A 377 -7.69 -31.09 -23.20
N LEU A 378 -8.27 -31.98 -24.00
CA LEU A 378 -9.70 -31.98 -24.33
C LEU A 378 -10.60 -32.18 -23.10
N GLN A 379 -10.22 -33.06 -22.18
CA GLN A 379 -10.95 -33.27 -20.92
C GLN A 379 -10.99 -31.98 -20.08
N THR A 380 -9.85 -31.32 -19.92
CA THR A 380 -9.75 -30.03 -19.21
C THR A 380 -10.56 -28.94 -19.91
N PHE A 381 -10.48 -28.87 -21.24
CA PHE A 381 -11.28 -27.93 -22.04
C PHE A 381 -12.78 -28.12 -21.82
N ARG A 382 -13.27 -29.37 -21.89
CA ARG A 382 -14.69 -29.68 -21.66
C ARG A 382 -15.16 -29.25 -20.26
N TRP A 383 -14.32 -29.46 -19.26
CA TRP A 383 -14.63 -29.04 -17.89
C TRP A 383 -14.77 -27.51 -17.79
N LEU A 384 -13.85 -26.75 -18.40
CA LEU A 384 -13.91 -25.29 -18.45
C LEU A 384 -15.08 -24.76 -19.27
N GLU A 385 -15.44 -25.46 -20.36
CA GLU A 385 -16.59 -25.15 -21.21
C GLU A 385 -17.90 -25.29 -20.42
N VAL A 386 -18.09 -26.42 -19.74
CA VAL A 386 -19.27 -26.66 -18.89
C VAL A 386 -19.35 -25.66 -17.72
N ALA A 387 -18.21 -25.23 -17.20
CA ALA A 387 -18.14 -24.21 -16.14
C ALA A 387 -18.37 -22.78 -16.65
N GLY A 388 -18.52 -22.54 -17.96
CA GLY A 388 -18.65 -21.20 -18.55
C GLY A 388 -17.42 -20.32 -18.33
N ALA A 389 -16.25 -20.93 -18.10
CA ALA A 389 -15.04 -20.21 -17.69
C ALA A 389 -14.18 -19.73 -18.87
N LEU A 390 -14.40 -20.26 -20.09
CA LEU A 390 -13.54 -20.04 -21.26
C LEU A 390 -13.37 -18.55 -21.58
N THR A 391 -14.46 -17.79 -21.63
CA THR A 391 -14.42 -16.34 -21.94
C THR A 391 -13.60 -15.57 -20.91
N LYS A 392 -13.81 -15.84 -19.61
CA LYS A 392 -13.04 -15.21 -18.53
C LYS A 392 -11.55 -15.59 -18.58
N CYS A 393 -11.23 -16.86 -18.85
CA CYS A 393 -9.87 -17.34 -19.01
C CYS A 393 -9.14 -16.63 -20.17
N LYS A 394 -9.81 -16.49 -21.31
CA LYS A 394 -9.31 -15.77 -22.48
C LYS A 394 -9.02 -14.31 -22.17
N LEU A 395 -9.92 -13.62 -21.48
CA LEU A 395 -9.72 -12.22 -21.06
C LEU A 395 -8.51 -12.06 -20.14
N VAL A 396 -8.37 -12.93 -19.14
CA VAL A 396 -7.23 -12.92 -18.21
C VAL A 396 -5.92 -13.15 -18.97
N PHE A 397 -5.86 -14.17 -19.83
CA PHE A 397 -4.68 -14.47 -20.64
C PHE A 397 -4.33 -13.32 -21.60
N ARG A 398 -5.33 -12.81 -22.33
CA ARG A 398 -5.19 -11.67 -23.25
C ARG A 398 -4.63 -10.45 -22.52
N GLY A 399 -5.10 -10.15 -21.30
CA GLY A 399 -4.60 -9.06 -20.48
C GLY A 399 -3.10 -9.16 -20.16
N VAL A 400 -2.56 -10.38 -20.06
CA VAL A 400 -1.12 -10.62 -19.84
C VAL A 400 -0.33 -10.51 -21.15
N VAL A 401 -0.80 -11.15 -22.22
CA VAL A 401 -0.09 -11.21 -23.51
C VAL A 401 -0.15 -9.88 -24.28
N GLN A 402 -1.25 -9.13 -24.19
CA GLN A 402 -1.46 -7.85 -24.89
C GLN A 402 -0.74 -6.64 -24.31
N GLY A 403 -0.06 -6.79 -23.16
CA GLY A 403 0.84 -5.80 -22.60
C GLY A 403 2.13 -5.56 -23.40
N THR A 404 3.12 -4.95 -22.75
CA THR A 404 4.35 -4.30 -23.28
C THR A 404 5.31 -5.15 -24.13
N TRP A 405 4.98 -6.41 -24.43
CA TRP A 405 5.92 -7.40 -25.01
C TRP A 405 5.50 -7.91 -26.39
N ARG A 406 4.84 -7.06 -27.20
CA ARG A 406 4.42 -7.39 -28.58
C ARG A 406 5.55 -7.93 -29.46
N HIS A 407 6.78 -7.50 -29.23
CA HIS A 407 7.97 -7.82 -30.04
C HIS A 407 8.69 -9.12 -29.62
N LEU A 408 8.33 -9.75 -28.49
CA LEU A 408 8.95 -11.00 -27.99
C LEU A 408 8.03 -12.22 -28.05
N ARG A 409 6.83 -12.08 -28.63
CA ARG A 409 5.81 -13.15 -28.63
C ARG A 409 6.25 -14.34 -29.46
N ARG A 410 6.24 -15.52 -28.84
CA ARG A 410 6.35 -16.82 -29.53
C ARG A 410 4.96 -17.41 -29.69
N VAL A 411 4.35 -17.15 -30.83
CA VAL A 411 3.01 -17.64 -31.17
C VAL A 411 3.06 -19.15 -31.41
N PRO A 412 2.18 -19.95 -30.78
CA PRO A 412 2.03 -21.37 -31.10
C PRO A 412 1.60 -21.54 -32.56
N ARG A 413 2.19 -22.50 -33.27
CA ARG A 413 1.81 -22.80 -34.66
C ARG A 413 0.70 -23.83 -34.67
N LEU A 414 -0.33 -23.58 -35.48
CA LEU A 414 -1.38 -24.53 -35.83
C LEU A 414 -1.03 -25.18 -37.18
N ASN A 415 -0.96 -26.50 -37.21
CA ASN A 415 -0.81 -27.30 -38.42
C ASN A 415 -1.92 -28.37 -38.50
N GLU A 416 -1.94 -29.15 -39.59
CA GLU A 416 -2.91 -30.23 -39.77
C GLU A 416 -2.75 -31.34 -38.70
N GLU A 417 -1.55 -31.51 -38.17
CA GLU A 417 -1.23 -32.48 -37.11
C GLU A 417 -1.83 -32.06 -35.77
N ASN A 418 -2.15 -30.78 -35.56
CA ASN A 418 -2.82 -30.28 -34.36
C ASN A 418 -4.35 -30.50 -34.34
N GLN A 419 -4.93 -31.11 -35.38
CA GLN A 419 -6.36 -31.43 -35.39
C GLN A 419 -6.71 -32.37 -34.22
N VAL A 420 -7.72 -31.96 -33.43
CA VAL A 420 -8.31 -32.72 -32.32
C VAL A 420 -9.42 -33.61 -32.85
N CYS A 421 -10.23 -33.15 -33.83
CA CYS A 421 -11.22 -33.99 -34.47
C CYS A 421 -10.60 -34.93 -35.52
N SER A 422 -10.44 -36.20 -35.16
CA SER A 422 -9.92 -37.25 -36.06
C SER A 422 -11.01 -38.02 -36.83
N SER A 423 -12.30 -37.77 -36.56
CA SER A 423 -13.39 -38.51 -37.20
C SER A 423 -13.62 -38.04 -38.64
N HIS A 424 -13.40 -38.91 -39.61
CA HIS A 424 -13.69 -38.64 -41.03
C HIS A 424 -15.19 -38.54 -41.33
N ALA A 425 -16.05 -39.08 -40.45
CA ALA A 425 -17.50 -38.99 -40.57
C ALA A 425 -18.08 -37.71 -39.94
N CYS A 426 -17.24 -36.87 -39.31
CA CYS A 426 -17.69 -35.64 -38.68
C CYS A 426 -17.93 -34.54 -39.74
N PRO A 427 -19.17 -34.05 -39.93
CA PRO A 427 -19.49 -33.10 -41.00
C PRO A 427 -18.83 -31.73 -40.81
N THR A 428 -18.43 -31.41 -39.58
CA THR A 428 -17.78 -30.13 -39.26
C THR A 428 -16.26 -30.20 -39.25
N ARG A 429 -15.65 -31.37 -39.44
CA ARG A 429 -14.18 -31.52 -39.42
C ARG A 429 -13.52 -30.70 -40.52
N GLY A 430 -12.37 -30.09 -40.22
CA GLY A 430 -11.58 -29.29 -41.16
C GLY A 430 -12.17 -27.91 -41.52
N ASN A 431 -13.44 -27.65 -41.18
CA ASN A 431 -14.14 -26.42 -41.57
C ASN A 431 -13.98 -25.26 -40.56
N MET A 432 -13.35 -25.49 -39.41
CA MET A 432 -13.29 -24.51 -38.32
C MET A 432 -12.60 -23.19 -38.71
N GLY A 433 -11.56 -23.24 -39.55
CA GLY A 433 -10.90 -22.03 -40.07
C GLY A 433 -11.79 -21.20 -40.99
N ALA A 434 -12.67 -21.84 -41.77
CA ALA A 434 -13.64 -21.14 -42.61
C ALA A 434 -14.75 -20.50 -41.76
N ILE A 435 -15.26 -21.22 -40.76
CA ILE A 435 -16.26 -20.71 -39.80
C ILE A 435 -15.70 -19.50 -39.05
N TYR A 436 -14.47 -19.60 -38.54
CA TYR A 436 -13.79 -18.51 -37.85
C TYR A 436 -13.67 -17.25 -38.72
N ARG A 437 -13.20 -17.38 -39.98
CA ARG A 437 -13.08 -16.24 -40.90
C ARG A 437 -14.42 -15.59 -41.19
N HIS A 438 -15.47 -16.39 -41.43
CA HIS A 438 -16.81 -15.87 -41.70
C HIS A 438 -17.36 -15.05 -40.52
N GLN A 439 -17.14 -15.49 -39.28
CA GLN A 439 -17.56 -14.74 -38.10
C GLN A 439 -16.77 -13.44 -37.90
N ARG A 440 -15.47 -13.45 -38.20
CA ARG A 440 -14.59 -12.26 -38.09
C ARG A 440 -14.99 -11.12 -39.02
N TYR A 441 -15.38 -11.41 -40.27
CA TYR A 441 -15.78 -10.39 -41.24
C TYR A 441 -17.21 -9.84 -41.03
N GLY A 442 -18.08 -10.58 -40.35
CA GLY A 442 -19.52 -10.25 -40.27
C GLY A 442 -19.96 -9.41 -39.07
N ARG A 443 -19.22 -9.38 -37.95
CA ARG A 443 -19.68 -8.71 -36.71
C ARG A 443 -18.67 -7.79 -36.01
N GLY A 444 -17.41 -7.75 -36.44
CA GLY A 444 -16.34 -7.22 -35.60
C GLY A 444 -16.10 -8.16 -34.42
N TRP A 445 -14.84 -8.39 -34.06
CA TRP A 445 -14.50 -9.30 -32.98
C TRP A 445 -14.51 -8.55 -31.65
N ASP A 446 -15.45 -8.88 -30.76
CA ASP A 446 -15.31 -8.55 -29.35
C ASP A 446 -14.91 -9.80 -28.57
N VAL A 447 -13.89 -9.71 -27.71
CA VAL A 447 -13.55 -10.82 -26.79
C VAL A 447 -14.66 -11.06 -25.78
N ASN A 448 -15.59 -10.12 -25.68
CA ASN A 448 -16.83 -10.21 -24.93
C ASN A 448 -17.96 -10.95 -25.67
N ASP A 449 -17.78 -11.35 -26.93
CA ASP A 449 -18.71 -12.25 -27.63
C ASP A 449 -18.52 -13.68 -27.10
N GLY A 450 -18.85 -13.86 -25.83
CA GLY A 450 -18.63 -15.10 -25.09
C GLY A 450 -19.37 -16.26 -25.73
N ASP A 451 -18.71 -17.43 -25.77
CA ASP A 451 -19.19 -18.80 -26.07
C ASP A 451 -20.13 -19.03 -27.29
N GLY A 452 -20.65 -17.98 -27.93
CA GLY A 452 -21.71 -17.99 -28.94
C GLY A 452 -21.19 -18.25 -30.36
N GLY A 453 -19.88 -18.09 -30.58
CA GLY A 453 -19.24 -18.45 -31.84
C GLY A 453 -19.18 -19.97 -32.08
N ALA A 454 -19.18 -20.79 -31.01
CA ALA A 454 -19.01 -22.24 -31.09
C ALA A 454 -20.21 -23.06 -30.60
N GLY A 455 -21.21 -22.44 -29.94
CA GLY A 455 -22.38 -23.14 -29.41
C GLY A 455 -23.23 -23.88 -30.44
N HIS A 456 -23.14 -23.49 -31.72
CA HIS A 456 -23.82 -24.16 -32.84
C HIS A 456 -23.02 -25.36 -33.40
N ILE A 457 -21.80 -25.61 -32.91
CA ILE A 457 -20.95 -26.73 -33.34
C ILE A 457 -21.27 -27.94 -32.43
N PRO A 458 -21.90 -29.00 -32.96
CA PRO A 458 -22.35 -30.13 -32.16
C PRO A 458 -21.18 -31.02 -31.72
N CYS A 459 -20.12 -31.11 -32.52
CA CYS A 459 -18.95 -31.92 -32.19
C CYS A 459 -17.99 -31.17 -31.27
N VAL A 460 -17.83 -31.69 -30.05
CA VAL A 460 -16.91 -31.15 -29.04
C VAL A 460 -15.44 -31.13 -29.47
N HIS A 461 -15.01 -32.07 -30.32
CA HIS A 461 -13.65 -32.08 -30.86
C HIS A 461 -13.47 -30.93 -31.87
N CYS A 462 -14.50 -30.65 -32.69
CA CYS A 462 -14.49 -29.49 -33.58
C CYS A 462 -14.60 -28.16 -32.81
N ARG A 463 -15.31 -28.13 -31.68
CA ARG A 463 -15.28 -26.96 -30.77
C ARG A 463 -13.88 -26.71 -30.22
N ALA A 464 -13.17 -27.76 -29.82
CA ALA A 464 -11.78 -27.64 -29.40
C ALA A 464 -10.86 -27.16 -30.54
N ASP A 465 -11.04 -27.67 -31.77
CA ASP A 465 -10.32 -27.18 -32.96
C ASP A 465 -10.59 -25.68 -33.20
N TYR A 466 -11.83 -25.23 -33.02
CA TYR A 466 -12.21 -23.82 -33.10
C TYR A 466 -11.56 -22.97 -31.99
N GLU A 467 -11.56 -23.46 -30.76
CA GLU A 467 -10.95 -22.77 -29.62
C GLU A 467 -9.42 -22.66 -29.77
N LEU A 468 -8.75 -23.65 -30.36
CA LEU A 468 -7.31 -23.55 -30.65
C LEU A 468 -7.01 -22.41 -31.63
N ILE A 469 -7.85 -22.22 -32.66
CA ILE A 469 -7.73 -21.10 -33.60
C ILE A 469 -7.89 -19.77 -32.85
N LEU A 470 -8.85 -19.69 -31.92
CA LEU A 470 -9.03 -18.53 -31.06
C LEU A 470 -7.83 -18.29 -30.16
N PHE A 471 -7.30 -19.34 -29.52
CA PHE A 471 -6.14 -19.26 -28.63
C PHE A 471 -4.92 -18.67 -29.33
N VAL A 472 -4.62 -19.11 -30.56
CA VAL A 472 -3.53 -18.55 -31.37
C VAL A 472 -3.77 -17.08 -31.72
N HIS A 473 -5.00 -16.68 -31.99
CA HIS A 473 -5.34 -15.27 -32.25
C HIS A 473 -5.29 -14.36 -31.02
N LEU A 474 -5.28 -14.88 -29.79
CA LEU A 474 -5.08 -14.06 -28.59
C LEU A 474 -3.68 -13.40 -28.56
N PHE A 475 -2.77 -13.89 -29.41
CA PHE A 475 -1.43 -13.34 -29.59
C PHE A 475 -1.33 -12.26 -30.67
N ASP A 476 -2.40 -11.98 -31.42
CA ASP A 476 -2.52 -10.78 -32.25
C ASP A 476 -2.87 -9.58 -31.34
#